data_AF-A0A2W4Z6W6-F1
#
_entry.id   AF-A0A2W4Z6W6-F1
#
_cell.length_a   1.000
_cell.length_b   1.000
_cell.length_c   1.000
_cell.angle_alpha   90.00
_cell.angle_beta   90.00
_cell.angle_gamma   90.00
#
_symmetry.space_group_name_H-M   'P 1'
#
loop_
_entity.id
_entity.type
_entity.pdbx_description
1 polymer ?
#
loop_
_entity_poly.entity_id
_entity_poly.type
_entity_poly.pdbx_seq_one_letter_code
_entity_poly.pdbx_strand_id
1 'polypeptide(L)'
;ELDSQWARYGKSNRYLHELHGVDLAWPLPVADRNRSLLRWLLKELPAAAVKFVLGRGPAIDMVVTPLDIYCARSRDRGQKEASLPPQAKDKDNLPIPTDDSP
;
A
#
# COMPACT_ATOMS: atom_id res chain seq x y z
N GLU A 1 9.90 0.11 -9.61
CA GLU A 1 9.74 -1.14 -8.83
C GLU A 1 8.82 -0.97 -7.62
N LEU A 2 9.10 -0.05 -6.68
CA LEU A 2 8.26 0.13 -5.49
C LEU A 2 6.78 0.47 -5.81
N ASP A 3 6.54 1.43 -6.71
CA ASP A 3 5.19 1.82 -7.15
C ASP A 3 4.38 0.65 -7.71
N SER A 4 5.01 -0.10 -8.63
CA SER A 4 4.40 -1.27 -9.25
C SER A 4 4.10 -2.37 -8.23
N GLN A 5 4.96 -2.56 -7.24
CA GLN A 5 4.74 -3.54 -6.18
C GLN A 5 3.53 -3.18 -5.31
N TRP A 6 3.42 -1.92 -4.88
CA TRP A 6 2.28 -1.45 -4.09
C TRP A 6 0.98 -1.40 -4.88
N ALA A 7 1.03 -1.02 -6.16
CA ALA A 7 -0.12 -1.10 -7.05
C ALA A 7 -0.59 -2.55 -7.21
N ARG A 8 0.32 -3.50 -7.39
CA ARG A 8 -0.02 -4.94 -7.47
C ARG A 8 -0.64 -5.45 -6.17
N TYR A 9 -0.11 -5.04 -5.02
CA TYR A 9 -0.70 -5.36 -3.72
C TYR A 9 -2.13 -4.82 -3.60
N GLY A 10 -2.37 -3.58 -4.03
CA GLY A 10 -3.71 -2.99 -4.09
C GLY A 10 -4.67 -3.80 -4.97
N LYS A 11 -4.22 -4.25 -6.15
CA LYS A 11 -5.03 -5.11 -7.04
C LYS A 11 -5.41 -6.42 -6.37
N SER A 12 -4.45 -7.09 -5.73
CA SER A 12 -4.71 -8.35 -5.01
C SER A 12 -5.71 -8.17 -3.88
N ASN A 13 -5.62 -7.08 -3.12
CA ASN A 13 -6.56 -6.79 -2.03
C ASN A 13 -7.99 -6.57 -2.57
N ARG A 14 -8.13 -5.96 -3.75
CA ARG A 14 -9.43 -5.79 -4.41
C ARG A 14 -10.02 -7.13 -4.86
N TYR A 15 -9.20 -8.04 -5.37
CA TYR A 15 -9.65 -9.38 -5.74
C TYR A 15 -10.12 -10.19 -4.54
N LEU A 16 -9.40 -10.13 -3.42
CA LEU A 16 -9.83 -10.78 -2.18
C LEU A 16 -11.14 -10.19 -1.64
N HIS A 17 -11.33 -8.87 -1.75
CA HIS A 17 -12.60 -8.24 -1.42
C HIS A 17 -13.74 -8.76 -2.31
N GLU A 18 -13.53 -8.85 -3.62
CA GLU A 18 -14.57 -9.30 -4.56
C GLU A 18 -14.88 -10.81 -4.46
N LEU A 19 -13.91 -11.62 -3.99
CA LEU A 19 -14.06 -13.07 -3.87
C LEU A 19 -14.56 -13.52 -2.49
N HIS A 20 -14.01 -12.93 -1.43
CA HIS A 20 -14.26 -13.36 -0.05
C HIS A 20 -14.91 -12.27 0.82
N GLY A 21 -15.20 -11.08 0.27
CA GLY A 21 -15.85 -9.99 1.01
C GLY A 21 -14.95 -9.28 2.03
N VAL A 22 -13.62 -9.49 2.00
CA VAL A 22 -12.67 -8.87 2.93
C VAL A 22 -12.69 -7.35 2.82
N ASP A 23 -12.72 -6.62 3.93
CA ASP A 23 -12.75 -5.16 3.90
C ASP A 23 -11.60 -4.53 3.09
N LEU A 24 -11.97 -3.60 2.21
CA LEU A 24 -10.99 -2.78 1.49
C LEU A 24 -10.39 -1.75 2.44
N ALA A 25 -9.06 -1.64 2.41
CA ALA A 25 -8.37 -0.56 3.10
C ALA A 25 -8.89 0.80 2.60
N TRP A 26 -9.23 1.68 3.53
CA TRP A 26 -9.79 3.00 3.24
C TRP A 26 -8.81 3.83 2.39
N PRO A 27 -9.27 4.46 1.29
CA PRO A 27 -8.41 5.28 0.45
C PRO A 27 -7.93 6.49 1.25
N LEU A 28 -6.63 6.82 1.17
CA LEU A 28 -6.07 7.95 1.90
C LEU A 28 -6.65 9.26 1.32
N PRO A 29 -7.45 10.02 2.08
CA PRO A 29 -8.03 11.26 1.57
C PRO A 29 -6.95 12.27 1.22
N VAL A 30 -7.18 13.04 0.15
CA VAL A 30 -6.22 14.06 -0.31
C VAL A 30 -5.97 15.13 0.78
N ALA A 31 -6.99 15.47 1.56
CA ALA A 31 -6.87 16.40 2.68
C ALA A 31 -5.93 15.87 3.77
N ASP A 32 -6.09 14.61 4.17
CA ASP A 32 -5.26 13.97 5.20
C ASP A 32 -3.82 13.78 4.72
N ARG A 33 -3.63 13.50 3.43
CA ARG A 33 -2.32 13.48 2.79
C ARG A 33 -1.62 14.83 2.92
N ASN A 34 -2.28 15.90 2.51
CA ASN A 34 -1.69 17.24 2.53
C ASN A 34 -1.41 17.70 3.96
N ARG A 35 -2.32 17.41 4.90
CA ARG A 35 -2.12 17.66 6.34
C ARG A 35 -0.92 16.89 6.88
N SER A 36 -0.77 15.62 6.51
CA SER A 36 0.34 14.78 6.96
C SER A 36 1.67 15.24 6.38
N LEU A 37 1.72 15.64 5.10
CA LEU A 37 2.91 16.24 4.48
C LEU A 37 3.29 17.56 5.13
N LEU A 38 2.32 18.44 5.40
CA LEU A 38 2.59 19.72 6.05
C LEU A 38 3.13 19.52 7.47
N ARG A 39 2.50 18.61 8.23
CA ARG A 39 2.96 18.23 9.58
C ARG A 39 4.36 17.61 9.54
N TRP A 40 4.63 16.74 8.58
CA TRP A 40 5.96 16.17 8.37
C TRP A 40 6.99 17.26 8.09
N LEU A 41 6.72 18.13 7.12
CA LEU A 41 7.65 19.19 6.69
C LEU A 41 7.98 20.16 7.83
N LEU A 42 6.97 20.55 8.62
CA LEU A 42 7.13 21.58 9.66
C LEU A 42 7.62 21.03 11.01
N LYS A 43 7.37 19.74 11.30
CA LYS A 43 7.63 19.18 12.65
C LYS A 43 8.53 17.96 12.63
N GLU A 44 8.21 16.96 11.80
CA GLU A 44 8.94 15.69 11.82
C GLU A 44 10.30 15.80 11.14
N LEU A 45 10.36 16.45 9.98
CA LEU A 45 11.59 16.61 9.22
C LEU A 45 12.64 17.43 9.98
N PRO A 46 12.33 18.60 10.59
CA PRO A 46 13.31 19.35 11.37
C PRO A 46 13.78 18.55 12.60
N ALA A 47 12.88 17.84 13.28
CA ALA A 47 13.23 17.01 14.43
C ALA A 47 14.13 15.84 14.04
N ALA A 48 13.83 15.17 12.92
CA ALA A 48 14.64 14.09 12.37
C ALA A 48 16.02 14.58 11.90
N ALA A 49 16.09 15.75 11.27
CA ALA A 49 17.36 16.37 10.87
C ALA A 49 18.27 16.66 12.07
N VAL A 50 17.71 17.24 13.15
CA VAL A 50 18.48 17.47 14.39
C VAL A 50 18.97 16.14 14.99
N LYS A 51 18.12 15.11 15.05
CA LYS A 51 18.53 13.79 15.53
C LYS A 51 19.63 13.17 14.68
N PHE A 52 19.56 13.31 13.35
CA PHE A 52 20.55 12.78 12.43
C PHE A 52 21.91 13.46 12.61
N VAL A 53 21.95 14.80 12.68
CA VAL A 53 23.18 15.56 12.93
C VAL A 53 23.82 15.20 14.26
N LEU A 54 23.02 14.90 15.29
CA LEU A 54 23.50 14.46 16.59
C LEU A 54 23.87 12.97 16.65
N GLY A 55 23.75 12.21 15.54
CA GLY A 55 24.02 10.77 15.50
C GLY A 55 23.01 9.93 16.28
N ARG A 56 21.82 10.47 16.59
CA ARG A 56 20.79 9.86 17.43
C ARG A 56 19.65 9.21 16.64
N GLY A 57 19.75 9.11 15.32
CA GLY A 57 18.71 8.50 14.50
C GLY A 57 19.16 8.25 13.06
N PRO A 58 18.53 7.29 12.38
CA PRO A 58 18.81 6.98 10.99
C PRO A 58 18.26 8.04 10.04
N ALA A 59 18.91 8.22 8.88
CA ALA A 59 18.45 9.16 7.85
C ALA A 59 17.04 8.83 7.31
N ILE A 60 16.59 7.56 7.43
CA ILE A 60 15.28 7.12 6.96
C ILE A 60 14.12 7.84 7.68
N ASP A 61 14.32 8.29 8.92
CA ASP A 61 13.32 9.02 9.70
C ASP A 61 12.91 10.34 9.01
N MET A 62 13.79 10.89 8.17
CA MET A 62 13.51 12.10 7.41
C MET A 62 12.54 11.84 6.26
N VAL A 63 12.47 10.63 5.72
CA VAL A 63 11.70 10.32 4.48
C VAL A 63 10.59 9.29 4.68
N VAL A 64 10.40 8.76 5.89
CA VAL A 64 9.39 7.74 6.17
C VAL A 64 7.97 8.20 5.83
N THR A 65 7.55 9.39 6.28
CA THR A 65 6.20 9.90 6.05
C THR A 65 5.86 10.13 4.56
N PRO A 66 6.70 10.78 3.74
CA PRO A 66 6.41 10.89 2.31
C PRO A 66 6.47 9.53 1.59
N LEU A 67 7.29 8.59 2.06
CA LEU A 67 7.33 7.23 1.54
C LEU A 67 6.02 6.48 1.82
N ASP A 68 5.49 6.56 3.04
CA ASP A 68 4.21 5.94 3.41
C ASP A 68 3.06 6.49 2.57
N ILE A 69 3.03 7.80 2.35
CA ILE A 69 2.05 8.48 1.50
C ILE A 69 2.16 8.00 0.05
N TYR A 70 3.37 7.83 -0.45
CA TYR A 70 3.63 7.32 -1.80
C TYR A 70 3.09 5.89 -1.94
N CYS A 71 3.46 4.99 -1.02
CA CYS A 71 2.99 3.60 -0.99
C CYS A 71 1.47 3.51 -0.89
N ALA A 72 0.84 4.32 -0.03
CA ALA A 72 -0.61 4.39 0.11
C ALA A 72 -1.29 4.82 -1.21
N ARG A 73 -0.76 5.84 -1.88
CA ARG A 73 -1.28 6.30 -3.18
C ARG A 73 -1.18 5.20 -4.24
N SER A 74 -0.06 4.51 -4.33
CA SER A 74 0.14 3.43 -5.30
C SER A 74 -0.81 2.26 -5.03
N ARG A 75 -1.00 1.88 -3.76
CA ARG A 75 -1.98 0.87 -3.32
C ARG A 75 -3.39 1.27 -3.70
N ASP A 76 -3.81 2.49 -3.39
CA ASP A 76 -5.15 3.00 -3.68
C ASP A 76 -5.41 3.04 -5.20
N ARG A 77 -4.41 3.39 -6.01
CA ARG A 77 -4.49 3.31 -7.47
C ARG A 77 -4.74 1.87 -7.92
N GLY A 78 -3.96 0.93 -7.39
CA GLY A 78 -4.11 -0.50 -7.69
C GLY A 78 -5.49 -1.05 -7.33
N GLN A 79 -6.04 -0.65 -6.18
CA GLN A 79 -7.39 -1.05 -5.76
C GLN A 79 -8.48 -0.47 -6.66
N LYS A 80 -8.34 0.77 -7.13
CA LYS A 80 -9.32 1.44 -7.99
C LYS A 80 -9.34 0.92 -9.42
N GLU A 81 -8.18 0.57 -9.96
CA GLU A 81 -8.04 0.06 -11.33
C GLU A 81 -8.37 -1.43 -11.45
N ALA A 82 -8.39 -2.16 -10.34
CA ALA A 82 -8.73 -3.58 -10.33
C ALA A 82 -10.25 -3.78 -10.38
N SER A 83 -10.65 -4.67 -11.29
CA SER A 83 -11.98 -5.27 -11.34
C SER A 83 -11.76 -6.74 -11.68
N LEU A 84 -12.32 -7.66 -10.92
CA LEU A 84 -12.18 -9.07 -11.18
C LEU A 84 -12.96 -9.40 -12.46
N PRO A 85 -12.31 -9.97 -13.50
CA PRO A 85 -13.04 -10.40 -14.69
C PRO A 85 -14.05 -11.50 -14.31
N PRO A 86 -15.24 -11.52 -14.94
CA PRO A 86 -16.33 -12.40 -14.52
C PRO A 86 -15.97 -13.89 -14.48
N GLN A 87 -15.07 -14.33 -15.37
CA GLN A 87 -14.56 -15.71 -15.47
C GLN A 87 -13.58 -16.11 -14.36
N ALA A 88 -13.09 -15.17 -13.55
CA ALA A 88 -12.14 -15.48 -12.49
C ALA A 88 -12.80 -16.14 -11.27
N LYS A 89 -14.11 -15.93 -11.08
CA LYS A 89 -14.89 -16.61 -10.03
C LYS A 89 -14.96 -18.12 -10.26
N ASP A 90 -14.90 -18.55 -11.52
CA ASP A 90 -14.94 -19.97 -11.89
C ASP A 90 -13.66 -20.71 -11.47
N LYS A 91 -12.54 -19.98 -11.26
CA LYS A 91 -11.25 -20.57 -10.86
C LYS A 91 -11.10 -20.78 -9.36
N ASP A 92 -11.88 -20.09 -8.52
CA ASP A 92 -11.85 -20.28 -7.06
C ASP A 92 -12.44 -21.64 -6.66
N ASN A 93 -13.38 -22.15 -7.46
CA ASN A 93 -14.00 -23.46 -7.26
C ASN A 93 -13.21 -24.62 -7.90
N LEU A 94 -12.02 -24.37 -8.46
CA LEU A 94 -11.21 -25.47 -8.98
C LEU A 94 -10.65 -26.25 -7.79
N PRO A 95 -10.87 -27.58 -7.73
CA PRO A 95 -10.23 -28.40 -6.71
C PRO A 95 -8.72 -28.18 -6.82
N ILE A 96 -8.08 -27.90 -5.70
CA ILE A 96 -6.62 -27.82 -5.61
C ILE A 96 -6.08 -29.13 -6.22
N PRO A 97 -5.20 -29.08 -7.23
CA PRO A 97 -4.62 -30.30 -7.78
C PRO A 97 -3.95 -31.02 -6.62
N THR A 98 -4.53 -32.15 -6.20
CA THR A 98 -3.82 -33.08 -5.33
C THR A 98 -2.66 -33.56 -6.18
N ASP A 99 -1.45 -33.21 -5.75
CA ASP A 99 -0.22 -33.65 -6.38
C ASP A 99 -0.06 -35.15 -6.12
N ASP A 100 -0.89 -35.95 -6.80
CA ASP A 100 -0.68 -37.38 -6.99
C ASP A 100 0.27 -37.53 -8.20
N SER A 101 1.49 -37.03 -8.03
CA SER A 101 2.60 -37.39 -8.92
C SER A 101 3.12 -38.78 -8.50
N PRO A 102 3.24 -39.75 -9.43
CA PRO A 102 3.72 -41.10 -9.15
C PRO A 102 5.21 -41.18 -8.80
#